data_AF-A0A9E0HET9-F1
#
_entry.id   AF-A0A9E0HET9-F1
#
_cell.length_a   1.000
_cell.length_b   1.000
_cell.length_c   1.000
_cell.angle_alpha   90.00
_cell.angle_beta   90.00
_cell.angle_gamma   90.00
#
_symmetry.space_group_name_H-M   'P 1'
#
loop_
_entity.id
_entity.type
_entity.pdbx_description
1 polymer ?
#
loop_
_entity_poly.entity_id
_entity_poly.type
_entity_poly.pdbx_seq_one_letter_code
_entity_poly.pdbx_strand_id
1 'polypeptide(L)'
;MSELRHFFEYSAVGVDVVADGLQEVPFGEFLVERGALTRYQLLRALMMQDRYPGVRIGECAAALGFLQIGEVEQHYLAWRGLSTVLLQ
;
A
#
# COMPACT_ATOMS: atom_id res chain seq x y z
N MET A 1 18.34 12.88 -13.57
CA MET A 1 17.66 13.16 -12.28
C MET A 1 16.21 13.61 -12.52
N SER A 2 15.40 12.80 -13.21
CA SER A 2 14.02 13.17 -13.61
C SER A 2 12.97 12.13 -13.22
N GLU A 3 13.37 10.93 -12.81
CA GLU A 3 12.45 9.79 -12.64
C GLU A 3 11.77 9.75 -11.26
N LEU A 4 12.32 10.41 -10.23
CA LEU A 4 11.76 10.36 -8.88
C LEU A 4 10.47 11.20 -8.69
N ARG A 5 10.18 12.16 -9.58
CA ARG A 5 8.97 13.00 -9.46
C ARG A 5 7.71 12.25 -9.88
N HIS A 6 7.80 11.35 -10.85
CA HIS A 6 6.65 10.55 -11.30
C HIS A 6 6.18 9.53 -10.24
N PHE A 7 7.08 9.01 -9.41
CA PHE A 7 6.71 8.06 -8.35
C PHE A 7 5.85 8.69 -7.25
N PHE A 8 6.02 9.99 -6.98
CA PHE A 8 5.19 10.72 -6.01
C PHE A 8 3.87 11.21 -6.60
N GLU A 9 3.81 11.48 -7.91
CA GLU A 9 2.56 11.88 -8.57
C GLU A 9 1.55 10.71 -8.65
N TYR A 10 2.00 9.46 -8.77
CA TYR A 10 1.10 8.30 -8.67
C TYR A 10 0.58 8.04 -7.24
N SER A 11 1.35 8.41 -6.21
CA SER A 11 0.89 8.37 -4.81
C SER A 11 -0.19 9.44 -4.54
N ALA A 12 -0.23 10.52 -5.32
CA ALA A 12 -1.25 11.56 -5.22
C ALA A 12 -2.57 11.22 -5.95
N VAL A 13 -2.63 10.11 -6.69
CA VAL A 13 -3.88 9.55 -7.23
C VAL A 13 -4.34 8.38 -6.35
N GLY A 14 -4.44 8.65 -5.05
CA GLY A 14 -4.76 7.67 -4.02
C GLY A 14 -6.22 7.70 -3.56
N VAL A 15 -7.14 8.16 -4.40
CA VAL A 15 -8.58 8.07 -4.12
C VAL A 15 -9.21 7.18 -5.19
N ASP A 16 -9.14 5.87 -4.97
CA ASP A 16 -10.10 4.97 -5.60
C ASP A 16 -11.46 5.24 -4.95
N VAL A 17 -12.34 5.90 -5.69
CA VAL A 17 -13.75 6.01 -5.31
C VAL A 17 -14.37 4.64 -5.51
N VAL A 18 -14.23 3.78 -4.51
CA VAL A 18 -14.96 2.51 -4.45
C VAL A 18 -16.42 2.85 -4.20
N ALA A 19 -17.33 2.19 -4.93
CA ALA A 19 -18.77 2.49 -5.00
C ALA A 19 -19.55 2.47 -3.66
N ASP A 20 -18.87 2.24 -2.53
CA ASP A 20 -19.47 2.04 -1.21
C ASP A 20 -18.73 2.77 -0.06
N GLY A 21 -17.82 3.72 -0.38
CA GLY A 21 -17.13 4.54 0.64
C GLY A 21 -15.72 4.96 0.23
N LEU A 22 -15.27 6.12 0.74
CA LEU A 22 -13.92 6.64 0.53
C LEU A 22 -12.91 5.84 1.36
N GLN A 23 -12.03 5.10 0.69
CA GLN A 23 -10.82 4.57 1.33
C GLN A 23 -9.70 5.60 1.15
N GLU A 24 -9.48 6.43 2.17
CA GLU A 24 -8.61 7.61 2.04
C GLU A 24 -7.10 7.31 2.06
N VAL A 25 -6.68 6.15 2.57
CA VAL A 25 -5.25 5.79 2.70
C VAL A 25 -4.95 4.50 1.96
N PRO A 26 -4.05 4.48 0.97
CA PRO A 26 -3.59 3.26 0.31
C PRO A 26 -2.88 2.30 1.27
N PHE A 27 -3.02 0.98 1.07
CA PHE A 27 -2.45 -0.01 2.00
C PHE A 27 -0.93 0.11 2.16
N GLY A 28 -0.20 0.42 1.08
CA GLY A 28 1.24 0.63 1.15
C GLY A 28 1.65 1.81 2.04
N GLU A 29 0.91 2.92 1.97
CA GLU A 29 1.14 4.10 2.81
C GLU A 29 0.80 3.81 4.27
N PHE A 30 -0.31 3.12 4.51
CA PHE A 30 -0.70 2.67 5.84
C PHE A 30 0.39 1.81 6.51
N LEU A 31 1.07 0.92 5.77
CA LEU A 31 2.20 0.14 6.29
C LEU A 31 3.37 1.03 6.71
N VAL A 32 3.62 2.13 6.00
CA VAL A 32 4.65 3.11 6.36
C VAL A 32 4.26 3.91 7.60
N GLU A 33 3.02 4.38 7.68
CA GLU A 33 2.50 5.11 8.84
C GLU A 33 2.57 4.27 10.13
N ARG A 34 2.32 2.95 10.02
CA ARG A 34 2.45 2.01 11.14
C ARG A 34 3.88 1.60 11.47
N GLY A 35 4.88 2.05 10.70
CA GLY A 35 6.28 1.67 10.86
C GLY A 35 6.58 0.22 10.46
N ALA A 36 5.63 -0.48 9.84
CA ALA A 36 5.80 -1.84 9.33
C ALA A 36 6.71 -1.87 8.10
N LEU A 37 6.72 -0.78 7.32
CA LEU A 37 7.68 -0.54 6.26
C LEU A 37 8.33 0.83 6.43
N THR A 38 9.59 0.94 6.01
CA THR A 38 10.20 2.23 5.73
C THR A 38 9.77 2.73 4.34
N ARG A 39 9.89 4.05 4.11
CA ARG A 39 9.66 4.65 2.78
C ARG A 39 10.50 4.00 1.68
N TYR A 40 11.74 3.63 1.99
CA TYR A 40 12.62 2.92 1.06
C TYR A 40 12.10 1.52 0.73
N GLN A 41 11.65 0.76 1.73
CA GLN A 41 11.09 -0.58 1.52
C GLN A 41 9.80 -0.53 0.71
N LEU A 42 8.92 0.45 0.95
CA LEU A 42 7.72 0.65 0.13
C LEU A 42 8.09 0.94 -1.34
N LEU A 43 9.06 1.83 -1.58
CA LEU A 43 9.54 2.11 -2.95
C LEU A 43 10.04 0.82 -3.63
N ARG A 44 10.82 0.01 -2.92
CA ARG A 44 11.34 -1.27 -3.45
C ARG A 44 10.21 -2.27 -3.76
N ALA A 45 9.18 -2.32 -2.94
CA ALA A 45 8.01 -3.17 -3.18
C ALA A 45 7.21 -2.69 -4.40
N LEU A 46 7.01 -1.37 -4.55
CA LEU A 46 6.35 -0.78 -5.73
C LEU A 46 7.12 -1.07 -7.03
N MET A 47 8.45 -0.96 -7.01
CA MET A 47 9.29 -1.31 -8.16
C MET A 47 9.18 -2.79 -8.55
N MET A 48 8.98 -3.68 -7.57
CA MET A 48 8.74 -5.10 -7.84
C MET A 48 7.34 -5.31 -8.44
N GLN A 49 6.33 -4.64 -7.89
CA GLN A 49 4.96 -4.71 -8.39
C GLN A 49 4.83 -4.23 -9.83
N ASP A 50 5.52 -3.14 -10.19
CA ASP A 50 5.59 -2.63 -11.56
C ASP A 50 6.15 -3.68 -12.55
N ARG A 51 7.15 -4.46 -12.11
CA ARG A 51 7.73 -5.56 -12.90
C ARG A 51 6.81 -6.78 -13.01
N TYR A 52 5.92 -6.99 -12.03
CA TYR A 52 5.01 -8.13 -11.98
C TYR A 52 3.56 -7.65 -11.79
N PRO A 53 2.94 -7.08 -12.83
CA PRO A 53 1.57 -6.58 -12.75
C PRO A 53 0.60 -7.66 -12.28
N GLY A 54 -0.22 -7.34 -11.27
CA GLY A 54 -1.18 -8.27 -10.67
C GLY A 54 -0.76 -8.84 -9.32
N VAL A 55 0.51 -8.73 -8.93
CA VAL A 55 0.96 -9.04 -7.55
C VAL A 55 0.57 -7.89 -6.62
N ARG A 56 0.10 -8.17 -5.41
CA ARG A 56 -0.30 -7.15 -4.45
C ARG A 56 0.90 -6.58 -3.70
N ILE A 57 0.79 -5.32 -3.26
CA ILE A 57 1.90 -4.62 -2.60
C ILE A 57 2.41 -5.33 -1.33
N GLY A 58 1.50 -5.93 -0.55
CA GLY A 58 1.86 -6.72 0.63
C GLY A 58 2.62 -8.01 0.29
N GLU A 59 2.26 -8.67 -0.83
CA GLU A 59 2.96 -9.86 -1.32
C GLU A 59 4.36 -9.50 -1.82
N CYS A 60 4.52 -8.34 -2.49
CA CYS A 60 5.84 -7.82 -2.86
C CYS A 60 6.70 -7.53 -1.62
N ALA A 61 6.14 -6.89 -0.59
CA ALA A 61 6.85 -6.62 0.65
C ALA A 61 7.31 -7.93 1.34
N ALA A 62 6.46 -8.96 1.32
CA ALA A 62 6.81 -10.27 1.86
C ALA A 62 7.87 -11.00 1.04
N ALA A 63 7.74 -10.99 -0.29
CA ALA A 63 8.71 -11.61 -1.19
C ALA A 63 10.10 -10.95 -1.10
N LEU A 64 10.15 -9.64 -0.81
CA LEU A 64 11.40 -8.91 -0.56
C LEU A 64 11.95 -9.09 0.86
N GLY A 65 11.24 -9.82 1.73
CA GLY A 65 11.65 -10.10 3.11
C GLY A 65 11.48 -8.91 4.07
N PHE A 66 10.67 -7.91 3.72
CA PHE A 66 10.42 -6.75 4.57
C PHE A 66 9.35 -7.01 5.63
N LEU A 67 8.41 -7.92 5.34
CA LEU A 67 7.36 -8.37 6.25
C LEU A 67 7.17 -9.87 6.10
N GLN A 68 6.73 -10.54 7.15
CA GLN A 68 6.21 -11.91 7.05
C GLN A 68 4.78 -11.88 6.51
N ILE A 69 4.35 -12.96 5.85
CA ILE A 69 2.98 -13.08 5.30
C ILE A 69 1.93 -12.88 6.40
N GLY A 70 2.15 -13.44 7.59
CA GLY A 70 1.23 -13.26 8.72
C GLY A 70 1.13 -11.80 9.20
N GLU A 71 2.21 -11.03 9.12
CA GLU A 71 2.20 -9.59 9.44
C GLU A 71 1.43 -8.81 8.37
N VAL A 72 1.60 -9.15 7.09
CA VAL A 72 0.83 -8.56 5.98
C VAL A 72 -0.67 -8.76 6.18
N GLU A 73 -1.09 -9.97 6.54
CA GLU A 73 -2.51 -10.28 6.81
C GLU A 73 -3.06 -9.47 7.99
N GLN A 74 -2.32 -9.40 9.11
CA GLN A 74 -2.71 -8.61 10.28
C GLN A 74 -2.89 -7.13 9.94
N HIS A 75 -1.92 -6.55 9.22
CA HIS A 75 -1.99 -5.16 8.78
C HIS A 75 -3.15 -4.94 7.80
N TYR A 76 -3.40 -5.87 6.89
CA TYR A 76 -4.50 -5.76 5.91
C TYR A 76 -5.87 -5.77 6.57
N LEU A 77 -6.09 -6.63 7.58
CA LEU A 77 -7.33 -6.66 8.34
C LEU A 77 -7.56 -5.33 9.09
N ALA A 78 -6.50 -4.81 9.73
CA ALA A 78 -6.59 -3.54 10.43
C ALA A 78 -6.86 -2.35 9.47
N TRP A 79 -6.24 -2.37 8.29
CA TRP A 79 -6.45 -1.35 7.25
C TRP A 79 -7.87 -1.38 6.68
N ARG A 80 -8.41 -2.56 6.37
CA ARG A 80 -9.81 -2.70 5.92
C ARG A 80 -10.83 -2.25 6.97
N GLY A 81 -10.53 -2.44 8.25
CA GLY A 81 -11.39 -1.99 9.34
C GLY A 81 -11.54 -0.47 9.42
N LEU A 82 -10.54 0.29 8.97
CA LEU A 82 -10.61 1.77 8.93
C LEU A 82 -11.57 2.30 7.86
N SER A 83 -11.84 1.50 6.83
CA SER A 83 -12.61 1.93 5.65
C SER A 83 -14.12 1.69 5.76
N THR A 84 -14.60 1.24 6.93
CA THR A 84 -16.04 1.00 7.15
C THR A 84 -16.66 2.26 7.77
N VAL A 85 -17.00 3.25 6.94
CA VAL A 85 -17.95 4.30 7.35
C VAL A 85 -19.34 3.80 6.95
N LEU A 86 -20.13 3.36 7.93
CA LEU A 86 -21.56 3.12 7.74
C LEU A 86 -22.21 4.46 7.39
N LEU A 87 -22.58 4.64 6.13
CA LEU A 87 -23.47 5.72 5.70
C LEU A 87 -24.83 5.46 6.37
N GLN A 88 -25.15 6.23 7.43
CA GLN A 88 -26.49 6.27 8.03
C GLN A 88 -27.39 7.24 7.28
#